data_AF-A0A7L4TD01-F1
#
_entry.id   AF-A0A7L4TD01-F1
#
_cell.length_a   1.000
_cell.length_b   1.000
_cell.length_c   1.000
_cell.angle_alpha   90.00
_cell.angle_beta   90.00
_cell.angle_gamma   90.00
#
_symmetry.space_group_name_H-M   'P 1'
#
loop_
_entity.id
_entity.type
_entity.pdbx_description
1 polymer ?
#
loop_
_entity_poly.entity_id
_entity_poly.type
_entity_poly.pdbx_seq_one_letter_code
_entity_poly.pdbx_strand_id
1 'polypeptide(L)'
;MTCELSNWTGKALKIPRKKIKESSDRPELENTGIYILFGKSDKSENKELAYIGEAEGVYNRLNDHLAIKDFWNEALVFMSKDENLNKAHIKYLESRLHEIAKKVNRYDLENGNIPTRSTISESDRAEMEEFL
;
A
#
# COMPACT_ATOMS: atom_id res chain seq x y z
N MET A 1 13.01 -32.07 3.47
CA MET A 1 12.60 -30.71 3.85
C MET A 1 13.40 -29.75 3.00
N THR A 2 12.78 -29.18 1.99
CA THR A 2 13.35 -28.13 1.16
C THR A 2 12.92 -26.81 1.78
N CYS A 3 13.89 -25.96 2.14
CA CYS A 3 13.65 -24.60 2.61
C CYS A 3 14.10 -23.68 1.48
N GLU A 4 13.16 -22.95 0.90
CA GLU A 4 13.48 -21.85 -0.01
C GLU A 4 13.72 -20.61 0.85
N LEU A 5 14.88 -19.99 0.66
CA LEU A 5 15.20 -18.70 1.27
C LEU A 5 14.79 -17.63 0.25
N SER A 6 13.70 -16.92 0.51
CA SER A 6 13.20 -15.87 -0.39
C SER A 6 14.19 -14.72 -0.46
N ASN A 7 14.88 -14.57 -1.60
CA ASN A 7 15.61 -13.35 -1.96
C ASN A 7 14.61 -12.26 -2.37
N TRP A 8 13.70 -11.87 -1.48
CA TRP A 8 12.67 -10.90 -1.82
C TRP A 8 13.29 -9.53 -2.07
N THR A 9 12.99 -8.92 -3.23
CA THR A 9 13.37 -7.54 -3.53
C THR A 9 12.12 -6.70 -3.80
N GLY A 10 11.76 -5.86 -2.83
CA GLY A 10 10.73 -4.85 -3.00
C GLY A 10 11.21 -3.60 -3.71
N LYS A 11 10.29 -2.94 -4.41
CA LYS A 11 10.46 -1.55 -4.86
C LYS A 11 9.53 -0.65 -4.07
N ALA A 12 10.06 0.45 -3.56
CA ALA A 12 9.28 1.50 -2.91
C ALA A 12 9.41 2.81 -3.71
N LEU A 13 8.28 3.46 -3.98
CA LEU A 13 8.23 4.74 -4.68
C LEU A 13 7.49 5.77 -3.83
N LYS A 14 8.15 6.91 -3.59
CA LYS A 14 7.50 8.10 -3.01
C LYS A 14 7.10 9.05 -4.14
N ILE A 15 5.81 9.30 -4.29
CA ILE A 15 5.27 10.13 -5.37
C ILE A 15 4.45 11.27 -4.75
N PRO A 16 4.87 12.54 -4.91
CA PRO A 16 4.03 13.69 -4.54
C PRO A 16 2.74 13.69 -5.37
N ARG A 17 1.60 14.04 -4.76
CA ARG A 17 0.27 14.09 -5.42
C ARG A 17 0.32 14.80 -6.78
N LYS A 18 1.03 15.93 -6.84
CA LYS A 18 1.17 16.75 -8.06
C LYS A 18 1.84 16.02 -9.22
N LYS A 19 2.73 15.06 -8.93
CA LYS A 19 3.52 14.31 -9.91
C LYS A 19 2.90 12.97 -10.31
N ILE A 20 1.73 12.63 -9.79
CA ILE A 20 1.08 11.34 -10.09
C ILE A 20 0.80 11.21 -11.59
N LYS A 21 0.22 12.24 -12.22
CA LYS A 21 -0.04 12.24 -13.67
C LYS A 21 1.23 12.16 -14.52
N GLU A 22 2.31 12.76 -14.03
CA GLU A 22 3.63 12.73 -14.67
C GLU A 22 4.31 11.35 -14.54
N SER A 23 3.83 10.48 -13.64
CA SER A 23 4.42 9.16 -13.40
C SER A 23 3.89 8.07 -14.33
N SER A 24 3.18 8.43 -15.40
CA SER A 24 2.64 7.50 -16.40
C SER A 24 3.72 6.77 -17.20
N ASP A 25 4.96 7.28 -17.20
CA ASP A 25 6.12 6.69 -17.85
C ASP A 25 6.78 5.58 -17.01
N ARG A 26 6.26 5.29 -15.81
CA ARG A 26 6.79 4.28 -14.88
C ARG A 26 6.03 2.96 -15.03
N PRO A 27 6.55 1.99 -15.80
CA PRO A 27 5.86 0.73 -16.03
C PRO A 27 5.64 -0.06 -14.74
N GLU A 28 6.49 0.11 -13.73
CA GLU A 28 6.31 -0.57 -12.45
C GLU A 28 4.99 -0.20 -11.74
N LEU A 29 4.42 0.98 -11.98
CA LEU A 29 3.15 1.40 -11.35
C LEU A 29 1.92 0.70 -11.92
N GLU A 30 2.03 0.03 -13.06
CA GLU A 30 0.97 -0.83 -13.61
C GLU A 30 0.90 -2.19 -12.89
N ASN A 31 1.90 -2.51 -12.05
CA ASN A 31 1.97 -3.79 -11.38
C ASN A 31 1.11 -3.83 -10.11
N THR A 32 0.96 -5.05 -9.61
CA THR A 32 0.29 -5.35 -8.35
C THR A 32 1.07 -4.82 -7.16
N GLY A 33 0.39 -4.10 -6.28
CA GLY A 33 1.03 -3.52 -5.10
C GLY A 33 0.07 -2.95 -4.07
N ILE A 34 0.68 -2.40 -3.04
CA ILE A 34 0.02 -1.69 -1.95
C ILE A 34 0.56 -0.25 -1.90
N TYR A 35 -0.23 0.67 -1.38
CA TYR A 35 0.17 2.05 -1.24
C TYR A 35 -0.42 2.69 0.00
N ILE A 36 0.25 3.74 0.47
CA ILE A 36 -0.18 4.57 1.58
C ILE A 36 -0.23 6.01 1.10
N LEU A 37 -1.38 6.65 1.23
CA LEU A 37 -1.55 8.08 0.99
C LEU A 37 -1.40 8.81 2.32
N PHE A 38 -0.52 9.81 2.37
CA PHE A 38 -0.30 10.66 3.53
C PHE A 38 -0.84 12.05 3.27
N GLY A 39 -1.42 12.66 4.32
CA GLY A 39 -2.00 13.98 4.26
C GLY A 39 -1.97 14.66 5.61
N LYS A 40 -2.22 15.97 5.63
CA LYS A 40 -2.36 16.71 6.89
C LYS A 40 -3.79 16.62 7.37
N SER A 41 -3.98 16.58 8.68
CA SER A 41 -5.30 16.70 9.28
C SER A 41 -5.63 18.17 9.52
N ASP A 42 -6.77 18.61 9.00
CA ASP A 42 -7.32 19.92 9.37
C ASP A 42 -8.10 19.86 10.71
N LYS A 43 -8.33 18.65 11.24
CA LYS A 43 -9.17 18.40 12.44
C LYS A 43 -8.35 18.20 13.71
N SER A 44 -7.12 17.73 13.58
CA SER A 44 -6.24 17.40 14.70
C SER A 44 -4.86 17.99 14.46
N GLU A 45 -4.40 18.87 15.34
CA GLU A 45 -3.03 19.40 15.29
C GLU A 45 -1.96 18.34 15.60
N ASN A 46 -2.35 17.23 16.26
CA ASN A 46 -1.43 16.23 16.79
C ASN A 46 -1.22 15.01 15.90
N LYS A 47 -2.03 14.81 14.85
CA LYS A 47 -1.95 13.63 13.98
C LYS A 47 -2.21 13.97 12.53
N GLU A 48 -1.36 13.43 11.67
CA GLU A 48 -1.55 13.45 10.23
C GLU A 48 -2.56 12.36 9.81
N LEU A 49 -3.07 12.47 8.58
CA LEU A 49 -4.00 11.51 7.99
C LEU A 49 -3.23 10.49 7.14
N ALA A 50 -3.70 9.24 7.18
CA ALA A 50 -3.22 8.21 6.27
C ALA A 50 -4.37 7.39 5.69
N TYR A 51 -4.19 6.90 4.46
CA TYR A 51 -5.08 5.92 3.84
C TYR A 51 -4.24 4.81 3.23
N ILE A 52 -4.60 3.56 3.52
CA ILE A 52 -3.88 2.38 3.04
C ILE A 52 -4.76 1.70 2.00
N GLY A 53 -4.19 1.32 0.86
CA GLY A 53 -4.93 0.67 -0.22
C GLY A 53 -4.08 -0.33 -1.00
N GLU A 54 -4.77 -1.21 -1.73
CA GLU A 54 -4.17 -2.14 -2.70
C GLU A 54 -4.69 -1.89 -4.13
N ALA A 55 -3.93 -2.34 -5.13
CA ALA A 55 -4.38 -2.41 -6.52
C ALA A 55 -3.57 -3.42 -7.36
N GLU A 56 -4.22 -3.96 -8.41
CA GLU A 56 -3.60 -4.68 -9.54
C GLU A 56 -3.41 -3.68 -10.70
N GLY A 57 -2.53 -2.69 -10.50
CA GLY A 57 -2.48 -1.48 -11.31
C GLY A 57 -2.57 -0.23 -10.44
N VAL A 58 -1.49 0.03 -9.68
CA VAL A 58 -1.44 1.13 -8.70
C VAL A 58 -1.63 2.49 -9.36
N TYR A 59 -1.10 2.71 -10.57
CA TYR A 59 -1.22 3.98 -11.29
C TYR A 59 -2.68 4.42 -11.50
N ASN A 60 -3.52 3.52 -12.02
CA ASN A 60 -4.93 3.80 -12.26
C ASN A 60 -5.64 4.12 -10.95
N ARG A 61 -5.34 3.36 -9.89
CA ARG A 61 -5.94 3.56 -8.59
C ARG A 61 -5.53 4.88 -7.93
N LEU A 62 -4.29 5.31 -8.10
CA LEU A 62 -3.82 6.61 -7.63
C LEU A 62 -4.51 7.76 -8.40
N ASN A 63 -4.76 7.60 -9.70
CA ASN A 63 -5.53 8.57 -10.48
C ASN A 63 -6.98 8.68 -10.02
N ASP A 64 -7.64 7.58 -9.65
CA ASP A 64 -8.99 7.63 -9.04
C ASP A 64 -8.97 8.48 -7.77
N HIS A 65 -7.97 8.27 -6.91
CA HIS A 65 -7.84 9.03 -5.66
C HIS A 65 -7.54 10.51 -5.88
N LEU A 66 -6.92 10.91 -7.00
CA LEU A 66 -6.76 12.32 -7.35
C LEU A 66 -8.10 13.03 -7.54
N ALA A 67 -9.12 12.33 -8.02
CA ALA A 67 -10.44 12.89 -8.30
C ALA A 67 -11.39 12.82 -7.10
N ILE A 68 -11.19 11.85 -6.20
CA ILE A 68 -12.17 11.53 -5.15
C ILE A 68 -11.71 12.02 -3.76
N LYS A 69 -10.40 12.13 -3.50
CA LYS A 69 -9.86 12.43 -2.16
C LYS A 69 -8.91 13.62 -2.20
N ASP A 70 -9.17 14.65 -1.41
CA ASP A 70 -8.35 15.87 -1.40
C ASP A 70 -7.33 15.96 -0.26
N PHE A 71 -7.49 15.15 0.80
CA PHE A 71 -6.71 15.31 2.03
C PHE A 71 -5.20 15.00 1.87
N TRP A 72 -4.83 14.19 0.87
CA TRP A 72 -3.50 13.61 0.75
C TRP A 72 -2.59 14.41 -0.19
N ASN A 73 -1.30 14.46 0.14
CA ASN A 73 -0.26 15.22 -0.57
C ASN A 73 0.88 14.33 -1.09
N GLU A 74 1.06 13.14 -0.55
CA GLU A 74 2.12 12.20 -0.91
C GLU A 74 1.58 10.77 -0.92
N ALA A 75 2.06 9.96 -1.87
CA ALA A 75 1.80 8.53 -1.93
C ALA A 75 3.13 7.76 -1.76
N LEU A 76 3.12 6.73 -0.92
CA LEU A 76 4.19 5.75 -0.82
C LEU A 76 3.69 4.41 -1.34
N VAL A 77 4.28 3.94 -2.42
CA VAL A 77 3.86 2.73 -3.14
C VAL A 77 4.89 1.64 -2.91
N PHE A 78 4.45 0.43 -2.61
CA PHE A 78 5.28 -0.77 -2.50
C PHE A 78 4.81 -1.84 -3.48
N MET A 79 5.75 -2.36 -4.26
CA MET A 79 5.51 -3.32 -5.32
C MET A 79 6.59 -4.38 -5.31
N SER A 80 6.27 -5.58 -5.80
CA SER A 80 7.29 -6.61 -6.03
C SER A 80 8.11 -6.28 -7.26
N LYS A 81 9.43 -6.42 -7.19
CA LYS A 81 10.31 -6.24 -8.33
C LYS A 81 10.11 -7.33 -9.40
N ASP A 82 9.76 -8.54 -8.96
CA ASP A 82 9.65 -9.72 -9.81
C ASP A 82 8.18 -10.17 -9.98
N GLU A 83 7.22 -9.25 -9.74
CA GLU A 83 5.78 -9.49 -9.92
C GLU A 83 5.18 -10.63 -9.07
N ASN A 84 5.90 -11.09 -8.05
CA ASN A 84 5.45 -12.16 -7.14
C ASN A 84 4.24 -11.82 -6.23
N LEU A 85 3.70 -10.60 -6.30
CA LEU A 85 2.50 -10.23 -5.54
C LEU A 85 1.25 -10.47 -6.38
N ASN A 86 0.35 -11.30 -5.86
CA ASN A 86 -0.99 -11.50 -6.42
C ASN A 86 -2.06 -10.78 -5.59
N LYS A 87 -3.33 -10.87 -6.03
CA LYS A 87 -4.47 -10.26 -5.34
C LYS A 87 -4.66 -10.71 -3.90
N ALA A 88 -4.39 -11.97 -3.60
CA ALA A 88 -4.53 -12.49 -2.23
C ALA A 88 -3.44 -11.92 -1.32
N HIS A 89 -2.21 -11.81 -1.82
CA HIS A 89 -1.05 -11.23 -1.13
C HIS A 89 -1.29 -9.76 -0.77
N ILE A 90 -1.67 -8.92 -1.74
CA ILE A 90 -1.87 -7.49 -1.47
C ILE A 90 -3.05 -7.21 -0.54
N LYS A 91 -4.13 -8.02 -0.59
CA LYS A 91 -5.24 -7.92 0.37
C LYS A 91 -4.81 -8.31 1.79
N TYR A 92 -3.97 -9.35 1.89
CA TYR A 92 -3.38 -9.73 3.17
C TYR A 92 -2.52 -8.59 3.72
N LEU A 93 -1.61 -8.05 2.91
CA LEU A 93 -0.72 -6.93 3.28
C LEU A 93 -1.50 -5.66 3.66
N GLU A 94 -2.51 -5.25 2.87
CA GLU A 94 -3.36 -4.09 3.16
C GLU A 94 -4.03 -4.24 4.53
N SER A 95 -4.63 -5.41 4.80
CA SER A 95 -5.27 -5.71 6.09
C SER A 95 -4.27 -5.66 7.25
N ARG A 96 -3.08 -6.24 7.09
CA ARG A 96 -2.03 -6.23 8.11
C ARG A 96 -1.46 -4.84 8.37
N LEU A 97 -1.16 -4.07 7.33
CA LEU A 97 -0.71 -2.69 7.47
C LEU A 97 -1.75 -1.82 8.17
N HIS A 98 -3.03 -2.01 7.83
CA HIS A 98 -4.12 -1.31 8.49
C HIS A 98 -4.21 -1.67 9.99
N GLU A 99 -4.04 -2.94 10.36
CA GLU A 99 -3.96 -3.35 11.77
C GLU A 99 -2.76 -2.75 12.51
N ILE A 100 -1.57 -2.80 11.89
CA ILE A 100 -0.34 -2.24 12.45
C ILE A 100 -0.52 -0.72 12.66
N ALA A 101 -1.04 -0.01 11.66
CA ALA A 101 -1.28 1.42 11.72
C ALA A 101 -2.27 1.79 12.84
N LYS A 102 -3.37 1.03 12.99
CA LYS A 102 -4.30 1.20 14.11
C LYS A 102 -3.66 0.95 15.47
N LYS A 103 -2.84 -0.11 15.58
CA LYS A 103 -2.15 -0.46 16.84
C LYS A 103 -1.13 0.60 17.25
N VAL A 104 -0.36 1.11 16.29
CA VAL A 104 0.68 2.14 16.51
C VAL A 104 0.05 3.52 16.73
N ASN A 105 -1.12 3.78 16.13
CA ASN A 105 -1.95 4.97 16.35
C ASN A 105 -1.22 6.31 16.08
N ARG A 106 -0.29 6.31 15.12
CA ARG A 106 0.49 7.49 14.70
C ARG A 106 -0.26 8.42 13.75
N TYR A 107 -1.14 7.86 12.92
CA TYR A 107 -1.94 8.59 11.94
C TYR A 107 -3.41 8.27 12.18
N ASP A 108 -4.28 9.22 11.87
CA ASP A 108 -5.72 8.97 11.80
C ASP A 108 -6.03 8.36 10.42
N LEU A 109 -6.61 7.16 10.41
CA LEU A 109 -6.86 6.41 9.18
C LEU A 109 -8.17 6.84 8.52
N GLU A 110 -8.08 7.28 7.27
CA GLU A 110 -9.22 7.68 6.41
C GLU A 110 -9.84 6.49 5.65
N ASN A 111 -9.45 5.26 5.99
CA ASN A 111 -10.10 4.05 5.50
C ASN A 111 -11.54 3.98 6.05
N GLY A 112 -12.54 4.11 5.18
CA GLY A 112 -13.96 4.06 5.57
C GLY A 112 -14.43 2.68 6.06
N ASN A 113 -13.65 1.63 5.79
CA ASN A 113 -13.90 0.25 6.20
C ASN A 113 -12.59 -0.42 6.62
N ILE A 114 -12.71 -1.49 7.40
CA ILE A 114 -11.56 -2.37 7.71
C ILE A 114 -11.31 -3.25 6.47
N PRO A 115 -10.09 -3.26 5.90
CA PRO A 115 -9.77 -4.12 4.77
C PRO A 115 -9.94 -5.61 5.12
N THR A 116 -10.48 -6.37 4.18
CA THR A 116 -10.67 -7.81 4.34
C THR A 116 -9.35 -8.55 4.20
N ARG A 117 -9.11 -9.50 5.10
CA ARG A 117 -7.91 -10.34 5.05
C ARG A 117 -8.17 -11.57 4.20
N SER A 118 -7.42 -11.73 3.11
CA SER A 118 -7.41 -12.97 2.34
C SER A 118 -6.79 -14.11 3.14
N THR A 119 -7.33 -15.32 2.95
CA THR A 119 -6.68 -16.55 3.44
C THR A 119 -5.61 -16.96 2.43
N ILE A 120 -4.37 -17.07 2.88
CA ILE A 120 -3.20 -17.49 2.09
C ILE A 120 -2.52 -18.67 2.79
N SER A 121 -1.62 -19.38 2.10
CA SER A 121 -0.90 -20.51 2.70
C SER A 121 0.01 -20.04 3.84
N GLU A 122 0.44 -20.97 4.70
CA GLU A 122 1.40 -20.64 5.78
C GLU A 122 2.72 -20.09 5.21
N SER A 123 3.17 -20.63 4.07
CA SER A 123 4.38 -20.18 3.38
C SER A 123 4.21 -18.75 2.86
N ASP A 124 3.12 -18.47 2.13
CA ASP A 124 2.85 -17.12 1.63
C ASP A 124 2.70 -16.13 2.79
N ARG A 125 2.10 -16.56 3.90
CA ARG A 125 1.94 -15.73 5.08
C ARG A 125 3.30 -15.36 5.68
N ALA A 126 4.20 -16.33 5.82
CA ALA A 126 5.54 -16.07 6.33
C ALA A 126 6.27 -15.03 5.45
N GLU A 127 6.19 -15.19 4.13
CA GLU A 127 6.77 -14.24 3.18
C GLU A 127 6.13 -12.84 3.27
N MET A 128 4.81 -12.76 3.39
CA MET A 128 4.11 -11.47 3.53
C MET A 128 4.38 -10.79 4.88
N GLU A 129 4.66 -11.52 5.95
CA GLU A 129 5.07 -10.90 7.22
C GLU A 129 6.53 -10.43 7.19
N GLU A 130 7.42 -11.07 6.42
CA GLU A 130 8.78 -10.54 6.19
C GLU A 130 8.78 -9.23 5.39
N PHE A 131 7.73 -8.98 4.60
CA PHE A 131 7.55 -7.74 3.85
C PHE A 131 7.26 -6.51 4.76
N LEU A 132 6.67 -6.73 5.95
CA LEU A 132 6.10 -5.69 6.82
C LEU A 132 7.09 -5.17 7.87
#